data_AF-A0A7X8B0Q8-F1
#
_entry.id   AF-A0A7X8B0Q8-F1
#
_cell.length_a   1.000
_cell.length_b   1.000
_cell.length_c   1.000
_cell.angle_alpha   90.00
_cell.angle_beta   90.00
_cell.angle_gamma   90.00
#
_symmetry.space_group_name_H-M   'P 1'
#
loop_
_entity.id
_entity.type
_entity.pdbx_description
1 polymer ?
#
loop_
_entity_poly.entity_id
_entity_poly.type
_entity_poly.pdbx_seq_one_letter_code
_entity_poly.pdbx_strand_id
1 'polypeptide(L)'
;MKAIILTIGFLLLADMALASNPVHVKITGCVQQGVLISERTDFGDHVSVGGYRIRVTDRRGYTVDLNDYEAKRIVMRGRLLPGDRFIPDPGVIQILGDCGLTPEGRQRNLKNKW
;
A
#
# COMPACT_ATOMS: atom_id res chain seq x y z
N MET A 1 52.67 24.03 -27.18
CA MET A 1 51.61 23.67 -28.15
C MET A 1 50.66 22.67 -27.48
N LYS A 2 49.41 23.11 -27.33
CA LYS A 2 48.15 22.43 -26.97
C LYS A 2 48.21 21.01 -26.37
N ALA A 3 47.95 20.93 -25.07
CA ALA A 3 47.33 19.75 -24.44
C ALA A 3 45.80 19.92 -24.49
N ILE A 4 45.10 19.01 -25.15
CA ILE A 4 43.63 18.92 -25.09
C ILE A 4 43.34 17.65 -24.30
N ILE A 5 43.09 17.84 -23.00
CA ILE A 5 42.77 16.75 -22.07
C ILE A 5 41.30 16.36 -22.26
N LEU A 6 41.13 15.05 -22.40
CA LEU A 6 39.92 14.30 -22.70
C LEU A 6 39.03 14.20 -21.44
N THR A 7 38.08 15.12 -21.25
CA THR A 7 37.18 15.09 -20.08
C THR A 7 35.74 15.46 -20.45
N ILE A 8 35.05 14.60 -21.23
CA ILE A 8 33.60 14.71 -21.47
C ILE A 8 32.97 13.31 -21.37
N GLY A 9 33.15 12.63 -20.24
CA GLY A 9 32.66 11.25 -20.07
C GLY A 9 31.88 10.98 -18.78
N PHE A 10 31.86 11.90 -17.81
CA PHE A 10 31.45 11.57 -16.44
C PHE A 10 30.12 12.20 -15.96
N LEU A 11 29.38 12.90 -16.83
CA LEU A 11 28.20 13.67 -16.42
C LEU A 11 26.84 12.97 -16.67
N LEU A 12 26.81 11.71 -17.12
CA LEU A 12 25.55 11.02 -17.48
C LEU A 12 25.08 9.94 -16.48
N LEU A 13 25.65 9.88 -15.27
CA LEU A 13 25.30 8.87 -14.24
C LEU A 13 24.39 9.40 -13.12
N ALA A 14 24.02 10.67 -13.12
CA ALA A 14 23.30 11.28 -12.00
C ALA A 14 21.76 11.08 -12.03
N ASP A 15 21.18 10.64 -13.15
CA ASP A 15 19.71 10.63 -13.33
C ASP A 15 19.02 9.29 -13.05
N MET A 16 19.78 8.23 -12.74
CA MET A 16 19.22 6.88 -12.52
C MET A 16 18.77 6.62 -11.06
N ALA A 17 18.86 7.61 -10.17
CA ALA A 17 18.56 7.46 -8.75
C ALA A 17 17.13 7.85 -8.34
N LEU A 18 16.27 8.29 -9.27
CA LEU A 18 14.82 8.45 -9.05
C LEU A 18 14.09 7.10 -9.09
N ALA A 19 14.66 6.10 -8.43
CA ALA A 19 14.09 4.76 -8.32
C ALA A 19 13.06 4.76 -7.18
N SER A 20 11.78 4.70 -7.56
CA SER A 20 10.59 4.43 -6.72
C SER A 20 10.72 4.72 -5.22
N ASN A 21 10.45 5.98 -4.86
CA ASN A 21 10.37 6.38 -3.47
C ASN A 21 9.14 5.79 -2.77
N PRO A 22 9.22 5.50 -1.45
CA PRO A 22 8.06 5.09 -0.67
C PRO A 22 6.93 6.13 -0.75
N VAL A 23 5.70 5.66 -0.98
CA VAL A 23 4.54 6.53 -1.15
C VAL A 23 3.64 6.45 0.08
N HIS A 24 3.26 7.58 0.65
CA HIS A 24 2.31 7.60 1.77
C HIS A 24 0.90 7.34 1.23
N VAL A 25 0.23 6.35 1.81
CA VAL A 25 -1.09 5.91 1.38
C VAL A 25 -1.98 5.57 2.57
N LYS A 26 -3.30 5.58 2.33
CA LYS A 26 -4.30 4.99 3.22
C LYS A 26 -4.92 3.78 2.53
N ILE A 27 -4.72 2.59 3.09
CA ILE A 27 -5.27 1.34 2.56
C ILE A 27 -6.48 0.95 3.40
N THR A 28 -7.58 0.67 2.72
CA THR A 28 -8.75 -0.02 3.26
C THR A 28 -8.83 -1.39 2.62
N GLY A 29 -9.01 -2.42 3.43
CA GLY A 29 -9.06 -3.79 2.91
C GLY A 29 -9.56 -4.79 3.93
N CYS A 30 -9.61 -6.03 3.49
CA CYS A 30 -10.04 -7.18 4.26
C CYS A 30 -8.86 -8.05 4.62
N VAL A 31 -8.79 -8.48 5.87
CA VAL A 31 -7.81 -9.50 6.27
C VAL A 31 -8.38 -10.88 6.00
N GLN A 32 -7.66 -11.65 5.20
CA GLN A 32 -8.02 -13.02 4.81
C GLN A 32 -6.75 -13.87 4.88
N GLN A 33 -6.80 -14.99 5.60
CA GLN A 33 -5.66 -15.89 5.79
C GLN A 33 -4.40 -15.16 6.33
N GLY A 34 -4.60 -14.22 7.26
CA GLY A 34 -3.52 -13.43 7.86
C GLY A 34 -2.86 -12.42 6.91
N VAL A 35 -3.43 -12.17 5.73
CA VAL A 35 -2.95 -11.13 4.79
C VAL A 35 -4.01 -10.09 4.49
N LEU A 36 -3.57 -8.85 4.27
CA LEU A 36 -4.44 -7.78 3.82
C LEU A 36 -4.69 -7.88 2.32
N ILE A 37 -5.94 -8.05 1.95
CA ILE A 37 -6.43 -7.84 0.58
C ILE A 37 -6.99 -6.43 0.51
N SER A 38 -6.33 -5.54 -0.25
CA SER A 38 -6.83 -4.18 -0.43
C SER A 38 -8.20 -4.21 -1.09
N GLU A 39 -9.01 -3.20 -0.83
CA GLU A 39 -10.20 -2.88 -1.61
C GLU A 39 -10.08 -1.48 -2.21
N ARG A 40 -9.47 -0.58 -1.42
CA ARG A 40 -9.26 0.82 -1.77
C ARG A 40 -7.90 1.27 -1.23
N THR A 41 -7.08 1.84 -2.09
CA THR A 41 -5.83 2.51 -1.72
C THR A 41 -5.95 3.97 -2.14
N ASP A 42 -5.82 4.86 -1.18
CA ASP A 42 -5.88 6.31 -1.36
C ASP A 42 -4.45 6.87 -1.30
N PHE A 43 -4.00 7.44 -2.41
CA PHE A 43 -2.67 8.05 -2.58
C PHE A 43 -2.67 9.55 -2.30
N GLY A 44 -3.82 10.13 -1.95
CA GLY A 44 -4.02 11.56 -1.70
C GLY A 44 -4.44 12.34 -2.95
N ASP A 45 -3.81 12.10 -4.09
CA ASP A 45 -4.15 12.71 -5.38
C ASP A 45 -5.09 11.83 -6.23
N HIS A 46 -5.02 10.52 -6.06
CA HIS A 46 -5.88 9.55 -6.73
C HIS A 46 -6.19 8.35 -5.83
N VAL A 47 -7.17 7.56 -6.27
CA VAL A 47 -7.63 6.36 -5.58
C VAL A 47 -7.55 5.18 -6.52
N SER A 48 -6.94 4.10 -6.05
CA SER A 48 -6.99 2.79 -6.70
C SER A 48 -8.02 1.90 -5.99
N VAL A 49 -8.86 1.22 -6.77
CA VAL A 49 -9.86 0.27 -6.28
C VAL A 49 -9.52 -1.10 -6.86
N GLY A 50 -9.46 -2.13 -6.02
CA GLY A 50 -9.11 -3.49 -6.46
C GLY A 50 -8.61 -4.37 -5.32
N GLY A 51 -8.56 -5.68 -5.60
CA GLY A 51 -8.21 -6.76 -4.67
C GLY A 51 -6.73 -7.16 -4.71
N TYR A 52 -5.83 -6.29 -4.26
CA TYR A 52 -4.39 -6.57 -4.26
C TYR A 52 -3.95 -7.16 -2.92
N ARG A 53 -3.09 -8.19 -2.96
CA ARG A 53 -2.51 -8.76 -1.74
C ARG A 53 -1.36 -7.87 -1.27
N ILE A 54 -1.56 -7.19 -0.15
CA ILE A 54 -0.57 -6.28 0.44
C ILE A 54 0.22 -7.02 1.51
N ARG A 55 1.55 -7.00 1.39
CA ARG A 55 2.46 -7.55 2.41
C ARG A 55 2.74 -6.47 3.44
N VAL A 56 2.10 -6.58 4.61
CA VAL A 56 2.36 -5.67 5.72
C VAL A 56 3.65 -6.08 6.42
N THR A 57 4.58 -5.14 6.55
CA THR A 57 5.88 -5.35 7.19
C THR A 57 6.16 -4.28 8.23
N ASP A 58 6.92 -4.63 9.27
CA ASP A 58 7.44 -3.64 10.21
C ASP A 58 8.57 -2.79 9.57
N ARG A 59 9.13 -1.85 10.34
CA ARG A 59 10.24 -1.00 9.88
C ARG A 59 11.55 -1.78 9.64
N ARG A 60 11.66 -3.00 10.15
CA ARG A 60 12.82 -3.89 9.97
C ARG A 60 12.63 -4.82 8.76
N GLY A 61 11.45 -4.82 8.15
CA GLY A 61 11.11 -5.63 6.98
C GLY A 61 10.51 -7.01 7.33
N TYR A 62 10.22 -7.29 8.60
CA TYR A 62 9.56 -8.54 8.99
C TYR A 62 8.06 -8.45 8.69
N THR A 63 7.49 -9.54 8.19
CA THR A 63 6.04 -9.63 7.97
C THR A 63 5.30 -9.46 9.30
N VAL A 64 4.32 -8.57 9.31
CA VAL A 64 3.40 -8.42 10.44
C VAL A 64 2.31 -9.47 10.30
N ASP A 65 2.10 -10.25 11.36
CA ASP A 65 0.96 -11.15 11.44
C ASP A 65 -0.33 -10.34 11.65
N LEU A 66 -1.33 -10.57 10.80
CA LEU A 66 -2.64 -9.94 10.88
C LEU A 66 -3.74 -10.89 11.36
N ASN A 67 -3.40 -12.09 11.83
CA ASN A 67 -4.38 -13.10 12.28
C ASN A 67 -5.38 -12.56 13.32
N ASP A 68 -4.98 -11.64 14.19
CA ASP A 68 -5.88 -11.00 15.17
C ASP A 68 -7.01 -10.17 14.53
N TYR A 69 -6.86 -9.82 13.25
CA TYR A 69 -7.82 -9.06 12.46
C TYR A 69 -8.51 -9.92 11.39
N GLU A 70 -8.40 -11.24 11.44
CA GLU A 70 -8.98 -12.14 10.44
C GLU A 70 -10.48 -11.88 10.25
N ALA A 71 -10.93 -11.88 8.98
CA ALA A 71 -12.28 -11.55 8.56
C ALA A 71 -12.75 -10.12 8.93
N LYS A 72 -11.86 -9.26 9.42
CA LYS A 72 -12.14 -7.85 9.66
C LYS A 72 -11.72 -7.00 8.46
N ARG A 73 -12.55 -6.02 8.18
CA ARG A 73 -12.24 -4.91 7.31
C ARG A 73 -11.50 -3.87 8.12
N ILE A 74 -10.29 -3.51 7.69
CA ILE A 74 -9.41 -2.58 8.41
C ILE A 74 -8.97 -1.42 7.55
N VAL A 75 -8.55 -0.34 8.20
CA VAL A 75 -7.92 0.83 7.59
C VAL A 75 -6.56 1.07 8.24
N MET A 76 -5.56 1.27 7.40
CA MET A 76 -4.20 1.62 7.82
C MET A 76 -3.66 2.78 6.99
N ARG A 77 -2.86 3.62 7.65
CA ARG A 77 -2.02 4.64 6.99
C ARG A 77 -0.57 4.22 7.10
N GLY A 78 0.24 4.55 6.11
CA GLY A 78 1.64 4.18 6.10
C GLY A 78 2.29 4.41 4.75
N ARG A 79 3.41 3.73 4.53
CA ARG A 79 4.21 3.84 3.31
C ARG A 79 4.14 2.56 2.49
N LEU A 80 3.70 2.68 1.24
CA LEU A 80 3.77 1.63 0.24
C LEU A 80 5.12 1.69 -0.47
N LEU A 81 5.79 0.55 -0.56
CA LEU A 81 7.09 0.34 -1.20
C LEU A 81 6.92 -0.53 -2.45
N PRO A 82 7.90 -0.52 -3.37
CA PRO A 82 7.92 -1.43 -4.51
C PRO A 82 7.68 -2.89 -4.15
N GLY A 83 6.84 -3.58 -4.92
CA GLY A 83 6.48 -4.98 -4.68
C GLY A 83 5.49 -5.16 -3.53
N ASP A 84 4.51 -4.26 -3.44
CA ASP A 84 3.34 -4.31 -2.54
C ASP A 84 3.66 -4.50 -1.05
N ARG A 85 4.83 -4.00 -0.63
CA ARG A 85 5.22 -3.97 0.78
C ARG A 85 4.68 -2.70 1.42
N PHE A 86 4.01 -2.84 2.54
CA PHE A 86 3.40 -1.72 3.25
C PHE A 86 3.94 -1.65 4.68
N ILE A 87 4.52 -0.51 5.04
CA ILE A 87 4.95 -0.22 6.40
C ILE A 87 3.92 0.70 7.05
N PRO A 88 3.12 0.24 8.02
CA PRO A 88 2.14 1.07 8.69
C PRO A 88 2.82 2.16 9.52
N ASP A 89 2.18 3.33 9.58
CA ASP A 89 2.55 4.37 10.51
C ASP A 89 2.32 3.92 11.96
N PRO A 90 3.06 4.48 12.94
CA PRO A 90 2.76 4.25 14.34
C PRO A 90 1.34 4.71 14.65
N GLY A 91 0.48 3.80 15.08
CA GLY A 91 -0.93 4.07 15.26
C GLY A 91 -1.76 2.81 15.12
N VAL A 92 -2.97 2.84 15.68
CA VAL A 92 -3.83 1.68 15.78
C VAL A 92 -4.47 1.38 14.42
N ILE A 93 -4.44 0.11 14.02
CA ILE A 93 -5.23 -0.43 12.92
C ILE A 93 -6.71 -0.14 13.22
N GLN A 94 -7.40 0.58 12.34
CA GLN A 94 -8.81 0.90 12.55
C GLN A 94 -9.68 -0.21 11.98
N ILE A 95 -10.45 -0.87 12.85
CA ILE A 95 -11.42 -1.90 12.45
C ILE A 95 -12.72 -1.20 12.02
N LEU A 96 -13.17 -1.46 10.79
CA LEU A 96 -14.42 -0.92 10.24
C LEU A 96 -15.62 -1.86 10.41
N GLY A 97 -15.38 -3.14 10.67
CA GLY A 97 -16.41 -4.18 10.78
C GLY A 97 -15.99 -5.48 10.11
N ASP A 98 -16.94 -6.36 9.85
CA ASP A 98 -16.67 -7.63 9.15
C ASP A 98 -16.54 -7.43 7.64
N CYS A 99 -15.75 -8.29 7.02
CA CYS A 99 -15.62 -8.36 5.57
C CYS A 99 -16.96 -8.62 4.87
N GLY A 100 -17.19 -7.99 3.71
CA GLY A 100 -18.45 -8.08 2.97
C GLY A 100 -19.55 -7.12 3.43
N LEU A 101 -19.41 -6.45 4.58
CA LEU A 101 -20.31 -5.39 5.05
C LEU A 101 -19.78 -3.99 4.69
N THR A 102 -19.48 -3.73 3.41
CA THR A 102 -19.25 -2.34 2.99
C THR A 102 -20.59 -1.57 3.01
N PRO A 103 -20.64 -0.24 3.24
CA PRO A 103 -21.89 0.52 3.12
C PRO A 103 -22.55 0.36 1.74
N GLU A 104 -21.76 0.29 0.67
CA GLU A 104 -22.22 0.05 -0.71
C GLU A 104 -22.63 -1.42 -0.96
N GLY A 105 -21.95 -2.37 -0.32
CA GLY A 105 -22.30 -3.79 -0.33
C GLY A 105 -23.57 -4.08 0.46
N ARG A 106 -23.77 -3.39 1.59
CA ARG A 106 -25.00 -3.40 2.40
C ARG A 106 -26.17 -2.80 1.62
N GLN A 107 -25.98 -1.70 0.90
CA GLN A 107 -27.01 -1.14 0.02
C GLN A 107 -27.38 -2.07 -1.13
N ARG A 108 -26.42 -2.74 -1.77
CA ARG A 108 -26.71 -3.74 -2.81
C ARG A 108 -27.38 -5.01 -2.27
N ASN A 109 -26.96 -5.48 -1.10
CA ASN A 109 -27.55 -6.66 -0.44
C ASN A 109 -28.99 -6.38 0.02
N LEU A 110 -29.29 -5.16 0.48
CA LEU A 110 -30.65 -4.74 0.82
C LEU A 110 -31.56 -4.53 -0.42
N LYS A 111 -31.02 -4.03 -1.54
CA LYS A 111 -31.79 -3.85 -2.78
C LYS A 111 -32.19 -5.17 -3.45
N ASN A 112 -31.43 -6.24 -3.24
CA ASN A 112 -31.69 -7.54 -3.87
C ASN A 112 -32.53 -8.49 -3.01
N LYS A 113 -33.15 -7.98 -1.94
CA LYS A 113 -33.94 -8.77 -0.97
C LYS A 113 -35.47 -8.63 -1.17
N TRP A 114 -35.90 -8.21 -2.35
CA TRP A 114 -37.30 -8.11 -2.77
C TRP A 114 -37.46 -8.69 -4.18
#